data_AF-A0A7X8BWK1-F1
#
_entry.id   AF-A0A7X8BWK1-F1
#
_cell.length_a   1.000
_cell.length_b   1.000
_cell.length_c   1.000
_cell.angle_alpha   90.00
_cell.angle_beta   90.00
_cell.angle_gamma   90.00
#
_symmetry.space_group_name_H-M   'P 1'
#
loop_
_entity.id
_entity.type
_entity.pdbx_description
1 polymer ?
#
loop_
_entity_poly.entity_id
_entity_poly.type
_entity_poly.pdbx_seq_one_letter_code
_entity_poly.pdbx_strand_id
1 'polypeptide(L)'
;MKKITISSALIFMAMFSHAQTDFSWIKPGLKIRYYLHEYSSNYEFVVELLDNGKAKKFNWWMTWPVNRKGTCLTTEYAMQNATKQQNYFRGGYEEQNDRTTGFVSYPVWKAMKDKGSITIQPVDDEEVLKYVCDYPYTIVIDGKSMIVPTFYCETDLGSKYWILDNPENPIILKMVLDFNIEIGEILTPEYWEN
;
A
#
# COMPACT_ATOMS: atom_id res chain seq x y z
N MET A 1 -68.16 8.66 -4.36
CA MET A 1 -67.25 7.59 -4.83
C MET A 1 -65.87 8.18 -5.11
N LYS A 2 -64.87 7.93 -4.26
CA LYS A 2 -63.44 8.05 -4.62
C LYS A 2 -62.69 6.96 -3.85
N LYS A 3 -62.31 5.89 -4.56
CA LYS A 3 -61.42 4.86 -4.03
C LYS A 3 -59.99 5.35 -4.24
N ILE A 4 -59.24 5.50 -3.15
CA ILE A 4 -57.81 5.84 -3.18
C ILE A 4 -57.07 4.51 -3.26
N THR A 5 -56.40 4.27 -4.38
CA THR A 5 -55.51 3.13 -4.59
C THR A 5 -54.15 3.46 -3.96
N ILE A 6 -53.78 2.74 -2.90
CA ILE A 6 -52.42 2.79 -2.34
C ILE A 6 -51.59 1.80 -3.15
N SER A 7 -50.79 2.30 -4.08
CA SER A 7 -49.77 1.51 -4.77
C SER A 7 -48.58 1.32 -3.83
N SER A 8 -48.38 0.07 -3.40
CA SER A 8 -47.22 -0.39 -2.65
C SER A 8 -45.95 -0.19 -3.48
N ALA A 9 -45.08 0.72 -3.07
CA ALA A 9 -43.75 0.87 -3.64
C ALA A 9 -42.86 -0.28 -3.13
N LEU A 10 -42.50 -1.21 -4.01
CA LEU A 10 -41.44 -2.19 -3.78
C LEU A 10 -40.11 -1.44 -3.66
N ILE A 11 -39.53 -1.40 -2.47
CA ILE A 11 -38.15 -0.94 -2.27
C ILE A 11 -37.24 -2.08 -2.69
N PHE A 12 -36.64 -1.97 -3.87
CA PHE A 12 -35.56 -2.84 -4.32
C PHE A 12 -34.30 -2.47 -3.54
N MET A 13 -34.03 -3.19 -2.45
CA MET A 13 -32.76 -3.08 -1.73
C MET A 13 -31.71 -3.86 -2.54
N ALA A 14 -30.94 -3.14 -3.36
CA ALA A 14 -29.82 -3.72 -4.09
C ALA A 14 -28.78 -4.22 -3.08
N MET A 15 -28.71 -5.53 -2.87
CA MET A 15 -27.61 -6.16 -2.14
C MET A 15 -26.36 -6.09 -3.02
N PHE A 16 -25.48 -5.12 -2.74
CA PHE A 16 -24.11 -5.18 -3.24
C PHE A 16 -23.41 -6.33 -2.52
N SER A 17 -23.31 -7.49 -3.18
CA SER A 17 -22.34 -8.50 -2.77
C SER A 17 -20.96 -7.88 -2.89
N HIS A 18 -20.28 -7.67 -1.76
CA HIS A 18 -18.86 -7.34 -1.76
C HIS A 18 -18.13 -8.58 -2.29
N ALA A 19 -17.91 -8.66 -3.61
CA ALA A 19 -16.97 -9.61 -4.15
C ALA A 19 -15.63 -9.33 -3.50
N GLN A 20 -15.12 -10.29 -2.72
CA GLN A 20 -13.81 -10.18 -2.10
C GLN A 20 -12.79 -9.99 -3.22
N THR A 21 -12.00 -8.91 -3.16
CA THR A 21 -10.96 -8.66 -4.14
C THR A 21 -9.94 -9.80 -4.07
N ASP A 22 -9.63 -10.40 -5.22
CA ASP A 22 -8.61 -11.43 -5.31
C ASP A 22 -7.21 -10.79 -5.27
N PHE A 23 -6.42 -11.21 -4.28
CA PHE A 23 -5.03 -10.77 -4.06
C PHE A 23 -4.02 -11.89 -4.33
N SER A 24 -4.42 -12.97 -5.00
CA SER A 24 -3.55 -14.10 -5.37
C SER A 24 -2.32 -13.71 -6.21
N TRP A 25 -2.36 -12.53 -6.83
CA TRP A 25 -1.24 -11.94 -7.57
C TRP A 25 -0.09 -11.47 -6.67
N ILE A 26 -0.31 -11.27 -5.35
CA ILE A 26 0.76 -10.88 -4.41
C ILE A 26 1.53 -12.12 -3.94
N LYS A 27 2.56 -12.50 -4.69
CA LYS A 27 3.37 -13.70 -4.42
C LYS A 27 4.86 -13.46 -4.73
N PRO A 28 5.78 -14.32 -4.24
CA PRO A 28 7.18 -14.23 -4.59
C PRO A 28 7.43 -14.16 -6.11
N GLY A 29 8.40 -13.36 -6.51
CA GLY A 29 8.74 -13.00 -7.89
C GLY A 29 7.94 -11.80 -8.45
N LEU A 30 6.94 -11.29 -7.72
CA LEU A 30 6.23 -10.06 -8.07
C LEU A 30 7.20 -8.88 -8.16
N LYS A 31 7.11 -8.09 -9.22
CA LYS A 31 7.84 -6.82 -9.35
C LYS A 31 6.87 -5.66 -9.30
N ILE A 32 7.11 -4.72 -8.40
CA ILE A 32 6.33 -3.48 -8.27
C ILE A 32 7.24 -2.32 -8.69
N ARG A 33 6.83 -1.57 -9.71
CA ARG A 33 7.49 -0.35 -10.13
C ARG A 33 6.76 0.83 -9.52
N TYR A 34 7.48 1.63 -8.75
CA TYR A 34 7.04 2.93 -8.26
C TYR A 34 7.71 4.04 -9.06
N TYR A 35 6.95 5.09 -9.35
CA TYR A 35 7.48 6.36 -9.83
C TYR A 35 7.72 7.29 -8.66
N LEU A 36 8.96 7.77 -8.54
CA LEU A 36 9.39 8.63 -7.46
C LEU A 36 9.73 10.01 -8.02
N HIS A 37 9.12 11.03 -7.42
CA HIS A 37 9.27 12.44 -7.77
C HIS A 37 9.82 13.19 -6.55
N GLU A 38 11.07 13.62 -6.63
CA GLU A 38 11.78 14.34 -5.58
C GLU A 38 12.45 15.58 -6.20
N TYR A 39 11.93 16.77 -5.89
CA TYR A 39 12.37 18.04 -6.46
C TYR A 39 12.48 18.01 -7.99
N SER A 40 13.70 17.99 -8.53
CA SER A 40 13.99 17.97 -9.98
C SER A 40 14.32 16.58 -10.52
N SER A 41 14.27 15.55 -9.68
CA SER A 41 14.63 14.18 -10.03
C SER A 41 13.39 13.30 -10.13
N ASN A 42 13.29 12.59 -11.25
CA ASN A 42 12.29 11.56 -11.47
C ASN A 42 13.01 10.25 -11.74
N TYR A 43 12.69 9.21 -10.99
CA TYR A 43 13.28 7.89 -11.17
C TYR A 43 12.30 6.80 -10.76
N GLU A 44 12.56 5.58 -11.21
CA GLU A 44 11.80 4.42 -10.79
C GLU A 44 12.44 3.80 -9.56
N PHE A 45 11.62 3.42 -8.59
CA PHE A 45 11.98 2.52 -7.50
C PHE A 45 11.28 1.19 -7.74
N VAL A 46 12.05 0.15 -8.03
CA VAL A 46 11.52 -1.17 -8.36
C VAL A 46 11.78 -2.11 -7.20
N VAL A 47 10.73 -2.82 -6.79
CA VAL A 47 10.74 -3.80 -5.70
C VAL A 47 10.42 -5.17 -6.27
N GLU A 48 11.27 -6.16 -6.02
CA GLU A 48 11.04 -7.57 -6.35
C GLU A 48 10.81 -8.35 -5.05
N LEU A 49 9.59 -8.85 -4.86
CA LEU A 49 9.20 -9.59 -3.68
C LEU A 49 9.83 -10.99 -3.69
N LEU A 50 10.67 -11.30 -2.71
CA LEU A 50 11.33 -12.60 -2.58
C LEU A 50 10.60 -13.54 -1.62
N ASP A 51 10.03 -12.98 -0.56
CA ASP A 51 9.23 -13.71 0.43
C ASP A 51 8.04 -12.85 0.85
N ASN A 52 6.86 -13.45 0.78
CA ASN A 52 5.60 -12.82 1.15
C ASN A 52 4.94 -13.43 2.41
N GLY A 53 5.70 -14.18 3.22
CA GLY A 53 5.23 -14.73 4.47
C GLY A 53 4.96 -13.66 5.54
N LYS A 54 5.15 -14.04 6.79
CA LYS A 54 4.96 -13.13 7.93
C LYS A 54 6.07 -12.08 8.05
N ALA A 55 7.27 -12.44 7.63
CA ALA A 55 8.33 -11.50 7.28
C ALA A 55 8.19 -11.14 5.80
N LYS A 56 8.61 -9.94 5.42
CA LYS A 56 8.61 -9.48 4.03
C LYS A 56 10.05 -9.30 3.58
N LYS A 57 10.46 -10.05 2.56
CA LYS A 57 11.81 -9.93 1.98
C LYS A 57 11.70 -9.52 0.53
N PHE A 58 12.48 -8.52 0.12
CA PHE A 58 12.48 -8.06 -1.26
C PHE A 58 13.86 -7.54 -1.69
N ASN A 59 14.16 -7.70 -2.98
CA ASN A 59 15.20 -6.92 -3.63
C ASN A 59 14.61 -5.59 -4.06
N TRP A 60 15.46 -4.57 -4.16
CA TRP A 60 15.05 -3.29 -4.71
C TRP A 60 16.17 -2.63 -5.49
N TRP A 61 15.80 -1.80 -6.46
CA TRP A 61 16.74 -0.93 -7.16
C TRP A 61 16.07 0.36 -7.61
N MET A 62 16.86 1.40 -7.71
CA MET A 62 16.47 2.71 -8.22
C MET A 62 17.18 2.96 -9.53
N THR A 63 16.47 3.52 -10.52
CA THR A 63 17.08 3.92 -11.79
C THR A 63 17.95 5.17 -11.61
N TRP A 64 18.56 5.64 -12.70
CA TRP A 64 19.21 6.94 -12.74
C TRP A 64 18.23 8.05 -12.30
N PRO A 65 18.66 9.07 -11.53
CA PRO A 65 20.05 9.39 -11.18
C PRO A 65 20.60 8.66 -9.95
N VAL A 66 19.76 8.03 -9.14
CA VAL A 66 20.16 7.48 -7.84
C VAL A 66 21.02 6.21 -7.99
N ASN A 67 20.64 5.31 -8.91
CA ASN A 67 21.40 4.08 -9.24
C ASN A 67 21.82 3.24 -8.02
N ARG A 68 20.93 3.12 -7.02
CA ARG A 68 21.15 2.28 -5.83
C ARG A 68 20.37 0.99 -5.93
N LYS A 69 20.84 -0.03 -5.22
CA LYS A 69 20.14 -1.30 -5.09
C LYS A 69 20.46 -1.95 -3.76
N GLY A 70 19.58 -2.85 -3.35
CA GLY A 70 19.74 -3.56 -2.10
C GLY A 70 18.75 -4.69 -1.93
N THR A 71 18.80 -5.28 -0.75
CA THR A 71 17.85 -6.28 -0.29
C THR A 71 17.36 -5.83 1.08
N CYS A 72 16.06 -5.84 1.27
CA CYS A 72 15.43 -5.51 2.54
C CYS A 72 14.75 -6.75 3.11
N LEU A 73 14.91 -6.98 4.42
CA LEU A 73 14.11 -7.91 5.20
C LEU A 73 13.37 -7.13 6.28
N THR A 74 12.05 -7.07 6.19
CA THR A 74 11.19 -6.63 7.30
C THR A 74 10.78 -7.86 8.10
N THR A 75 11.20 -7.96 9.35
CA THR A 75 10.98 -9.17 10.14
C THR A 75 9.51 -9.35 10.54
N GLU A 76 9.13 -10.58 10.91
CA GLU A 76 7.78 -10.84 11.45
C GLU A 76 7.49 -9.95 12.66
N TYR A 77 8.49 -9.73 13.53
CA TYR A 77 8.32 -8.86 14.68
C TYR A 77 7.97 -7.41 14.25
N ALA A 78 8.69 -6.85 13.28
CA ALA A 78 8.38 -5.52 12.76
C ALA A 78 6.97 -5.47 12.13
N MET A 79 6.61 -6.46 11.31
CA MET A 79 5.27 -6.52 10.70
C MET A 79 4.14 -6.61 11.73
N GLN A 80 4.39 -7.22 12.89
CA GLN A 80 3.39 -7.40 13.95
C GLN A 80 3.33 -6.26 14.97
N ASN A 81 4.40 -5.46 15.11
CA ASN A 81 4.53 -4.53 16.24
C ASN A 81 4.94 -3.10 15.87
N ALA A 82 5.59 -2.88 14.72
CA ALA A 82 6.22 -1.60 14.43
C ALA A 82 5.19 -0.50 14.15
N THR A 83 5.48 0.72 14.56
CA THR A 83 4.81 1.96 14.09
C THR A 83 5.77 2.90 13.37
N LYS A 84 7.05 2.54 13.33
CA LYS A 84 8.10 3.27 12.61
C LYS A 84 8.18 2.82 11.15
N GLN A 85 8.63 3.70 10.27
CA GLN A 85 8.92 3.36 8.89
C GLN A 85 10.34 3.79 8.49
N GLN A 86 10.91 3.07 7.53
CA GLN A 86 12.15 3.43 6.84
C GLN A 86 11.81 3.78 5.39
N ASN A 87 11.75 5.07 5.08
CA ASN A 87 11.39 5.55 3.73
C ASN A 87 12.60 5.97 2.89
N TYR A 88 13.82 5.95 3.45
CA TYR A 88 15.06 6.30 2.76
C TYR A 88 16.05 5.12 2.72
N PHE A 89 16.42 4.70 1.51
CA PHE A 89 17.27 3.52 1.32
C PHE A 89 18.73 3.88 1.03
N ARG A 90 19.67 3.21 1.71
CA ARG A 90 21.12 3.49 1.56
C ARG A 90 21.83 2.55 0.59
N GLY A 91 21.21 1.42 0.26
CA GLY A 91 21.79 0.38 -0.58
C GLY A 91 22.45 -0.73 0.25
N GLY A 92 22.63 -1.89 -0.37
CA GLY A 92 23.12 -3.09 0.32
C GLY A 92 22.01 -3.85 1.04
N TYR A 93 22.38 -4.64 2.05
CA TYR A 93 21.42 -5.41 2.84
C TYR A 93 20.95 -4.61 4.05
N GLU A 94 19.63 -4.51 4.23
CA GLU A 94 19.00 -3.85 5.37
C GLU A 94 18.01 -4.82 6.03
N GLU A 95 18.12 -4.98 7.35
CA GLU A 95 17.18 -5.74 8.16
C GLU A 95 16.42 -4.79 9.08
N GLN A 96 15.11 -4.79 8.96
CA GLN A 96 14.19 -3.92 9.67
C GLN A 96 13.51 -4.71 10.79
N ASN A 97 14.01 -4.51 12.01
CA ASN A 97 13.53 -5.20 13.20
C ASN A 97 12.45 -4.43 13.97
N ASP A 98 12.44 -3.10 13.91
CA ASP A 98 11.51 -2.25 14.67
C ASP A 98 10.70 -1.27 13.80
N ARG A 99 10.82 -1.41 12.48
CA ARG A 99 10.21 -0.52 11.49
C ARG A 99 9.80 -1.30 10.24
N THR A 100 8.83 -0.77 9.50
CA THR A 100 8.46 -1.31 8.19
C THR A 100 8.90 -0.38 7.07
N THR A 101 8.65 -0.76 5.82
CA THR A 101 8.86 0.06 4.62
C THR A 101 8.02 -0.54 3.52
N GLY A 102 7.55 0.23 2.53
CA GLY A 102 6.73 -0.24 1.39
C GLY A 102 5.39 -0.93 1.73
N PHE A 103 5.26 -1.40 2.96
CA PHE A 103 4.18 -2.08 3.62
C PHE A 103 4.02 -1.39 4.97
N VAL A 104 2.78 -1.24 5.43
CA VAL A 104 2.54 -0.89 6.83
C VAL A 104 2.48 -2.15 7.69
N SER A 105 2.71 -2.01 8.99
CA SER A 105 2.54 -3.11 9.93
C SER A 105 1.05 -3.41 10.20
N TYR A 106 0.79 -4.57 10.81
CA TYR A 106 -0.56 -4.94 11.24
C TYR A 106 -1.19 -3.95 12.23
N PRO A 107 -0.49 -3.43 13.26
CA PRO A 107 -1.05 -2.40 14.14
C PRO A 107 -1.51 -1.14 13.40
N VAL A 108 -0.72 -0.67 12.43
CA VAL A 108 -1.07 0.51 11.63
C VAL A 108 -2.28 0.22 10.75
N TRP A 109 -2.28 -0.88 10.00
CA TRP A 109 -3.44 -1.30 9.20
C TRP A 109 -4.70 -1.44 10.07
N LYS A 110 -4.59 -2.12 11.22
CA LYS A 110 -5.71 -2.37 12.13
C LYS A 110 -6.29 -1.07 12.67
N ALA A 111 -5.45 -0.13 13.10
CA ALA A 111 -5.92 1.17 13.58
C ALA A 111 -6.73 1.92 12.50
N MET A 112 -6.32 1.83 11.23
CA MET A 112 -7.05 2.46 10.13
C MET A 112 -8.35 1.72 9.79
N LYS A 113 -8.40 0.39 9.93
CA LYS A 113 -9.64 -0.39 9.73
C LYS A 113 -10.67 -0.18 10.81
N ASP A 114 -10.22 0.04 12.03
CA ASP A 114 -11.06 0.48 13.14
C ASP A 114 -11.41 1.99 12.99
N LYS A 115 -11.07 2.60 11.83
CA LYS A 115 -11.31 4.00 11.42
C LYS A 115 -10.71 5.03 12.39
N GLY A 116 -9.71 4.61 13.16
CA GLY A 116 -9.07 5.37 14.20
C GLY A 116 -7.81 6.10 13.72
N SER A 117 -6.98 6.44 14.70
CA SER A 117 -5.69 7.10 14.51
C SER A 117 -4.59 6.36 15.27
N ILE A 118 -3.36 6.48 14.81
CA ILE A 118 -2.18 5.91 15.49
C ILE A 118 -0.97 6.82 15.32
N THR A 119 -0.13 6.90 16.34
CA THR A 119 1.17 7.56 16.22
C THR A 119 2.13 6.68 15.42
N ILE A 120 2.70 7.23 14.37
CA ILE A 120 3.74 6.61 13.53
C ILE A 120 5.00 7.47 13.57
N GLN A 121 6.11 6.90 13.12
CA GLN A 121 7.36 7.63 12.91
C GLN A 121 7.84 7.33 11.48
N PRO A 122 7.41 8.09 10.46
CA PRO A 122 7.71 7.78 9.07
C PRO A 122 9.14 8.12 8.67
N VAL A 123 9.78 9.03 9.42
CA VAL A 123 11.20 9.41 9.32
C VAL A 123 11.78 9.49 10.73
N ASP A 124 12.05 10.69 11.23
CA ASP A 124 12.65 10.91 12.55
C ASP A 124 11.63 11.46 13.58
N ASP A 125 10.58 12.14 13.12
CA ASP A 125 9.56 12.74 13.98
C ASP A 125 8.32 11.85 14.13
N GLU A 126 7.66 11.96 15.29
CA GLU A 126 6.37 11.31 15.53
C GLU A 126 5.23 12.10 14.87
N GLU A 127 4.32 11.39 14.23
CA GLU A 127 3.16 11.94 13.53
C GLU A 127 1.90 11.14 13.88
N VAL A 128 0.75 11.81 13.97
CA VAL A 128 -0.53 11.14 14.17
C VAL A 128 -1.17 10.85 12.81
N LEU A 129 -1.06 9.60 12.36
CA LEU A 129 -1.75 9.11 11.16
C LEU A 129 -3.23 8.88 11.45
N LYS A 130 -4.11 9.46 10.63
CA LYS A 130 -5.57 9.35 10.74
C LYS A 130 -6.15 8.75 9.48
N TYR A 131 -7.09 7.83 9.65
CA TYR A 131 -7.95 7.39 8.56
C TYR A 131 -8.83 8.55 8.09
N VAL A 132 -8.95 8.71 6.77
CA VAL A 132 -9.80 9.74 6.15
C VAL A 132 -11.00 9.08 5.48
N CYS A 133 -10.77 8.18 4.52
CA CYS A 133 -11.83 7.50 3.79
C CYS A 133 -11.35 6.21 3.10
N ASP A 134 -12.30 5.39 2.68
CA ASP A 134 -12.06 4.34 1.70
C ASP A 134 -11.87 5.00 0.34
N TYR A 135 -10.89 4.52 -0.42
CA TYR A 135 -10.47 5.11 -1.68
C TYR A 135 -10.24 4.00 -2.71
N PRO A 136 -11.12 3.80 -3.71
CA PRO A 136 -10.86 2.83 -4.77
C PRO A 136 -9.64 3.29 -5.58
N TYR A 137 -8.57 2.50 -5.58
CA TYR A 137 -7.32 2.84 -6.27
C TYR A 137 -7.19 2.01 -7.54
N THR A 138 -6.91 2.66 -8.68
CA THR A 138 -6.62 1.96 -9.92
C THR A 138 -5.14 1.63 -9.99
N ILE A 139 -4.81 0.35 -10.13
CA ILE A 139 -3.45 -0.14 -10.38
C ILE A 139 -3.39 -0.85 -11.74
N VAL A 140 -2.19 -1.01 -12.29
CA VAL A 140 -1.95 -1.78 -13.51
C VAL A 140 -1.18 -3.04 -13.14
N ILE A 141 -1.74 -4.22 -13.48
CA ILE A 141 -1.09 -5.52 -13.34
C ILE A 141 -0.98 -6.14 -14.73
N ASP A 142 0.25 -6.45 -15.16
CA ASP A 142 0.53 -7.09 -16.45
C ASP A 142 -0.14 -6.34 -17.63
N GLY A 143 -0.04 -5.00 -17.63
CA GLY A 143 -0.68 -4.12 -18.60
C GLY A 143 -2.21 -3.96 -18.48
N LYS A 144 -2.87 -4.60 -17.51
CA LYS A 144 -4.33 -4.50 -17.29
C LYS A 144 -4.65 -3.67 -16.07
N SER A 145 -5.53 -2.69 -16.23
CA SER A 145 -6.04 -1.90 -15.11
C SER A 145 -7.01 -2.71 -14.24
N MET A 146 -6.84 -2.62 -12.93
CA MET A 146 -7.78 -3.14 -11.94
C MET A 146 -7.98 -2.13 -10.82
N ILE A 147 -9.16 -2.15 -10.22
CA ILE A 147 -9.46 -1.34 -9.04
C ILE A 147 -9.27 -2.22 -7.81
N VAL A 148 -8.47 -1.76 -6.86
CA VAL A 148 -8.23 -2.41 -5.58
C VAL A 148 -8.82 -1.61 -4.42
N PRO A 149 -9.31 -2.28 -3.37
CA PRO A 149 -9.75 -1.61 -2.17
C PRO A 149 -8.52 -1.03 -1.47
N THR A 150 -8.62 0.22 -1.07
CA THR A 150 -7.53 1.00 -0.50
C THR A 150 -8.15 1.98 0.47
N PHE A 151 -7.42 2.36 1.50
CA PHE A 151 -7.81 3.45 2.39
C PHE A 151 -6.81 4.59 2.30
N TYR A 152 -7.35 5.79 2.43
CA TYR A 152 -6.61 7.03 2.43
C TYR A 152 -6.40 7.53 3.86
N CYS A 153 -5.16 7.89 4.16
CA CYS A 153 -4.75 8.42 5.46
C CYS A 153 -3.94 9.71 5.29
N GLU A 154 -4.06 10.58 6.29
CA GLU A 154 -3.27 11.80 6.41
C GLU A 154 -2.68 11.88 7.83
N THR A 155 -1.48 12.43 7.95
CA THR A 155 -0.91 12.79 9.24
C THR A 155 -1.25 14.22 9.62
N ASP A 156 -1.11 14.55 10.90
CA ASP A 156 -1.23 15.92 11.40
C ASP A 156 -0.12 16.86 10.93
N LEU A 157 0.99 16.32 10.40
CA LEU A 157 2.06 17.09 9.75
C LEU A 157 1.92 17.17 8.22
N GLY A 158 0.89 16.55 7.63
CA GLY A 158 0.54 16.68 6.22
C GLY A 158 1.05 15.57 5.30
N SER A 159 1.73 14.55 5.84
CA SER A 159 2.08 13.33 5.12
C SER A 159 0.82 12.56 4.69
N LYS A 160 0.83 11.93 3.51
CA LYS A 160 -0.36 11.27 2.94
C LYS A 160 -0.04 9.87 2.48
N TYR A 161 -0.99 8.95 2.67
CA TYR A 161 -0.81 7.54 2.35
C TYR A 161 -2.06 6.95 1.70
N TRP A 162 -1.85 6.15 0.65
CA TRP A 162 -2.85 5.26 0.07
C TRP A 162 -2.35 3.85 0.26
N ILE A 163 -3.06 3.09 1.10
CA ILE A 163 -2.62 1.77 1.55
C ILE A 163 -3.63 0.73 1.08
N LEU A 164 -3.13 -0.33 0.45
CA LEU A 164 -3.92 -1.47 0.03
C LEU A 164 -4.66 -2.06 1.22
N ASP A 165 -5.97 -2.22 1.10
CA ASP A 165 -6.80 -2.81 2.15
C ASP A 165 -6.68 -4.34 2.13
N ASN A 166 -5.53 -4.82 2.60
CA ASN A 166 -5.23 -6.23 2.72
C ASN A 166 -4.40 -6.47 4.00
N PRO A 167 -4.94 -7.12 5.05
CA PRO A 167 -4.22 -7.32 6.31
C PRO A 167 -2.94 -8.15 6.17
N GLU A 168 -2.87 -9.04 5.18
CA GLU A 168 -1.70 -9.88 4.95
C GLU A 168 -0.59 -9.12 4.21
N ASN A 169 -0.99 -8.15 3.38
CA ASN A 169 -0.13 -7.40 2.47
C ASN A 169 -0.59 -5.93 2.34
N PRO A 170 -0.49 -5.12 3.39
CA PRO A 170 -0.96 -3.74 3.36
C PRO A 170 0.09 -2.84 2.70
N ILE A 171 0.24 -2.99 1.38
CA ILE A 171 1.22 -2.30 0.52
C ILE A 171 0.85 -0.82 0.44
N ILE A 172 1.86 0.05 0.55
CA ILE A 172 1.71 1.49 0.31
C ILE A 172 1.71 1.71 -1.20
N LEU A 173 0.54 2.02 -1.78
CA LEU A 173 0.38 2.26 -3.22
C LEU A 173 0.83 3.65 -3.62
N LYS A 174 0.64 4.64 -2.73
CA LYS A 174 1.09 6.01 -2.91
C LYS A 174 1.41 6.63 -1.57
N MET A 175 2.43 7.48 -1.56
CA MET A 175 2.80 8.26 -0.39
C MET A 175 3.30 9.65 -0.82
N VAL A 176 2.91 10.65 -0.04
CA VAL A 176 3.38 12.04 -0.16
C VAL A 176 4.03 12.42 1.16
N LEU A 177 5.34 12.62 1.13
CA LEU A 177 6.18 13.18 2.19
C LEU A 177 6.84 14.46 1.64
N ASP A 178 8.11 14.69 1.96
CA ASP A 178 8.99 15.63 1.25
C ASP A 178 9.26 15.23 -0.21
N PHE A 179 8.91 13.99 -0.57
CA PHE A 179 8.90 13.45 -1.93
C PHE A 179 7.58 12.72 -2.20
N ASN A 180 7.28 12.47 -3.47
CA ASN A 180 6.13 11.68 -3.87
C ASN A 180 6.60 10.33 -4.40
N ILE A 181 5.95 9.26 -3.97
CA ILE A 181 6.11 7.92 -4.53
C ILE A 181 4.74 7.36 -4.86
N GLU A 182 4.56 6.83 -6.06
CA GLU A 182 3.28 6.29 -6.53
C GLU A 182 3.50 5.04 -7.37
N ILE A 183 2.66 4.04 -7.18
CA ILE A 183 2.70 2.81 -7.94
C ILE A 183 2.42 3.08 -9.42
N GLY A 184 3.26 2.54 -10.29
CA GLY A 184 3.10 2.62 -11.74
C GLY A 184 2.52 1.33 -12.31
N GLU A 185 3.29 0.25 -12.22
CA GLU A 185 2.93 -1.05 -12.78
C GLU A 185 3.41 -2.18 -11.87
N ILE A 186 2.64 -3.25 -11.85
CA ILE A 186 2.95 -4.52 -11.21
C ILE A 186 3.13 -5.57 -12.30
N LEU A 187 4.23 -6.32 -12.23
CA LEU A 187 4.50 -7.46 -13.11
C LEU A 187 4.51 -8.74 -12.29
N THR A 188 3.64 -9.69 -12.64
CA THR A 188 3.61 -11.02 -12.02
C THR A 188 4.75 -11.89 -12.55
N PRO A 189 5.23 -12.89 -11.78
CA PRO A 189 6.27 -13.82 -12.23
C PRO A 189 5.99 -14.42 -13.62
N GLU A 190 4.74 -14.82 -13.84
CA GLU A 190 4.31 -15.43 -15.10
C GLU A 190 4.42 -14.49 -16.29
N TYR A 191 4.41 -13.17 -16.08
CA TYR A 191 4.46 -12.20 -17.15
C TYR A 191 5.88 -11.92 -17.65
N TRP A 192 6.87 -11.84 -16.75
CA TRP A 192 8.23 -11.42 -17.11
C TRP A 192 9.23 -12.57 -17.29
N GLU A 193 8.86 -13.79 -16.92
CA GLU A 193 9.63 -15.01 -17.25
C GLU A 193 9.43 -15.47 -18.70
N ASN A 194 8.41 -14.93 -19.40
CA ASN A 194 8.10 -15.18 -20.81
C ASN A 194 8.62 -14.06 -21.72
#